data_AF-A0A087UJZ0-F1
#
_entry.id   AF-A0A087UJZ0-F1
#
_cell.length_a   1.000
_cell.length_b   1.000
_cell.length_c   1.000
_cell.angle_alpha   90.00
_cell.angle_beta   90.00
_cell.angle_gamma   90.00
#
_symmetry.space_group_name_H-M   'P 1'
#
loop_
_entity.id
_entity.type
_entity.pdbx_description
1 polymer ?
#
loop_
_entity_poly.entity_id
_entity_poly.type
_entity_poly.pdbx_seq_one_letter_code
_entity_poly.pdbx_strand_id
1 'polypeptide(L)'
;MNESTSSSADEKLISGLYKNNFASLNFQRGTFSGPSIHSVIDLKEIYDYIVYIAVEVVHVPDYVIQLFATCDILIRQTLQAGIEWYLDVKLQQAFKPQRLAELLNLLRDALFFEDDPPRSRRQKAERARQALKQTKDFFPSFMITKKFDESINLLFDILQHPLLNKQISYVLLDILAVELFPELLEMHRTDSVASAMD
;
A
#
# COMPACT_ATOMS: atom_id res chain seq x y z
N MET A 1 -37.30 24.24 -3.92
CA MET A 1 -36.76 23.03 -4.57
C MET A 1 -35.39 22.83 -3.94
N ASN A 2 -35.34 22.20 -2.76
CA ASN A 2 -34.11 22.07 -1.97
C ASN A 2 -33.92 20.63 -1.53
N GLU A 3 -32.68 20.18 -1.70
CA GLU A 3 -31.92 19.24 -0.87
C GLU A 3 -32.38 17.78 -0.75
N SER A 4 -31.62 16.89 -1.38
CA SER A 4 -31.37 15.54 -0.88
C SER A 4 -30.20 14.89 -1.63
N THR A 5 -28.97 15.38 -1.42
CA THR A 5 -27.72 14.73 -1.86
C THR A 5 -26.89 14.16 -0.70
N SER A 6 -27.28 14.37 0.57
CA SER A 6 -26.49 13.90 1.73
C SER A 6 -26.67 12.40 2.08
N SER A 7 -27.79 11.78 1.71
CA SER A 7 -28.14 10.44 2.22
C SER A 7 -27.22 9.29 1.76
N SER A 8 -26.62 9.37 0.57
CA SER A 8 -25.82 8.27 0.00
C SER A 8 -24.39 8.23 0.56
N ALA A 9 -23.81 9.40 0.85
CA ALA A 9 -22.48 9.52 1.43
C ALA A 9 -22.45 9.01 2.88
N ASP A 10 -23.44 9.43 3.68
CA ASP A 10 -23.57 9.01 5.08
C ASP A 10 -23.73 7.49 5.21
N GLU A 11 -24.49 6.84 4.32
CA GLU A 11 -24.69 5.38 4.33
C GLU A 11 -23.40 4.60 4.00
N LYS A 12 -22.52 5.14 3.13
CA LYS A 12 -21.22 4.56 2.82
C LYS A 12 -20.21 4.71 3.96
N LEU A 13 -20.23 5.86 4.64
CA LEU A 13 -19.41 6.12 5.82
C LEU A 13 -19.82 5.23 7.01
N ILE A 14 -21.09 4.81 7.08
CA ILE A 14 -21.61 3.89 8.11
C ILE A 14 -21.40 2.41 7.73
N SER A 15 -20.94 2.12 6.51
CA SER A 15 -20.71 0.73 6.07
C SER A 15 -19.73 0.01 7.00
N GLY A 16 -19.93 -1.30 7.19
CA GLY A 16 -19.15 -2.12 8.14
C GLY A 16 -17.63 -2.10 7.94
N LEU A 17 -17.16 -1.63 6.78
CA LEU A 17 -15.75 -1.40 6.48
C LEU A 17 -15.13 -0.26 7.31
N TYR A 18 -15.94 0.74 7.68
CA TYR A 18 -15.51 1.91 8.45
C TYR A 18 -15.63 1.74 9.97
N LYS A 19 -15.97 0.54 10.46
CA LYS A 19 -15.99 0.21 11.90
C LYS A 19 -14.59 -0.08 12.48
N ASN A 20 -14.59 -0.48 13.76
CA ASN A 20 -13.43 -0.84 14.57
C ASN A 20 -12.76 -2.14 14.07
N ASN A 21 -11.81 -2.00 13.13
CA ASN A 21 -11.13 -3.13 12.46
C ASN A 21 -9.92 -3.66 13.25
N PHE A 22 -9.55 -3.00 14.35
CA PHE A 22 -8.43 -3.41 15.19
C PHE A 22 -8.72 -4.74 15.90
N ALA A 23 -9.99 -5.01 16.22
CA ALA A 23 -10.41 -6.25 16.87
C ALA A 23 -10.29 -7.50 15.98
N SER A 24 -10.36 -7.33 14.65
CA SER A 24 -10.19 -8.43 13.68
C SER A 24 -8.74 -8.71 13.32
N LEU A 25 -7.82 -7.78 13.61
CA LEU A 25 -6.38 -7.95 13.42
C LEU A 25 -5.75 -8.61 14.65
N ASN A 26 -6.34 -9.72 15.12
CA ASN A 26 -5.65 -10.67 15.99
C ASN A 26 -4.53 -11.33 15.18
N PHE A 27 -3.51 -10.55 14.84
CA PHE A 27 -2.21 -11.06 14.43
C PHE A 27 -1.71 -11.83 15.65
N GLN A 28 -1.85 -13.16 15.63
CA GLN A 28 -1.06 -13.99 16.51
C GLN A 28 0.38 -13.58 16.23
N ARG A 29 0.95 -12.80 17.15
CA ARG A 29 2.35 -12.44 17.17
C ARG A 29 3.08 -13.74 17.50
N GLY A 30 3.18 -14.62 16.50
CA GLY A 30 3.97 -15.83 16.57
C GLY A 30 5.38 -15.37 16.86
N THR A 31 5.89 -15.74 18.02
CA THR A 31 7.31 -15.65 18.30
C THR A 31 8.02 -16.59 17.34
N PHE A 32 8.44 -16.08 16.19
CA PHE A 32 9.26 -16.79 15.23
C PHE A 32 10.60 -17.09 15.90
N SER A 33 10.80 -18.33 16.31
CA SER A 33 12.08 -18.84 16.81
C SER A 33 12.64 -19.79 15.76
N GLY A 34 13.44 -19.24 14.86
CA GLY A 34 14.22 -19.96 13.85
C GLY A 34 15.62 -19.33 13.75
N PRO A 35 16.70 -20.11 13.59
CA PRO A 35 18.06 -19.59 13.58
C PRO A 35 18.45 -19.13 12.18
N SER A 36 17.99 -17.96 11.74
CA SER A 36 18.47 -17.36 10.48
C SER A 36 18.09 -15.89 10.37
N ILE A 37 19.10 -15.02 10.49
CA ILE A 37 19.16 -13.62 10.02
C ILE A 37 17.93 -12.77 10.38
N HIS A 38 17.58 -12.71 11.66
CA HIS A 38 16.69 -11.68 12.20
C HIS A 38 17.51 -10.66 13.00
N SER A 39 18.35 -9.88 12.32
CA SER A 39 18.57 -8.51 12.79
C SER A 39 17.32 -7.74 12.38
N VAL A 40 16.66 -7.09 13.33
CA VAL A 40 15.56 -6.14 13.13
C VAL A 40 15.86 -5.33 11.86
N ILE A 41 15.21 -5.68 10.75
CA ILE A 41 15.40 -4.95 9.49
C ILE A 41 14.68 -3.64 9.72
N ASP A 42 15.44 -2.60 10.03
CA ASP A 42 14.98 -1.22 9.88
C ASP A 42 14.73 -1.04 8.38
N LEU A 43 13.49 -1.31 7.96
CA LEU A 43 13.07 -1.30 6.56
C LEU A 43 13.06 0.15 6.06
N LYS A 44 14.25 0.64 5.72
CA LYS A 44 14.47 2.04 5.41
C LYS A 44 14.44 2.30 3.91
N GLU A 45 14.86 1.31 3.12
CA GLU A 45 15.00 1.44 1.67
C GLU A 45 14.14 0.43 0.92
N ILE A 46 13.77 0.76 -0.31
CA ILE A 46 12.87 -0.09 -1.12
C ILE A 46 13.47 -1.47 -1.37
N TYR A 47 14.79 -1.54 -1.46
CA TYR A 47 15.53 -2.79 -1.57
C TYR A 47 15.24 -3.76 -0.41
N ASP A 48 15.16 -3.25 0.83
CA ASP A 48 14.94 -4.09 2.01
C ASP A 48 13.56 -4.76 1.97
N TYR A 49 12.53 -4.03 1.51
CA TYR A 49 11.19 -4.58 1.30
C TYR A 49 11.17 -5.66 0.21
N ILE A 50 11.94 -5.48 -0.87
CA ILE A 50 12.03 -6.46 -1.96
C ILE A 50 12.71 -7.74 -1.49
N VAL A 51 13.83 -7.62 -0.77
CA VAL A 51 14.53 -8.78 -0.20
C VAL A 51 13.64 -9.50 0.80
N TYR A 52 12.93 -8.77 1.66
CA TYR A 52 11.99 -9.35 2.61
C TYR A 52 10.91 -10.19 1.91
N ILE A 53 10.27 -9.65 0.86
CA ILE A 53 9.25 -10.38 0.09
C ILE A 53 9.87 -11.59 -0.62
N ALA A 54 11.09 -11.47 -1.16
CA ALA A 54 11.77 -12.56 -1.83
C ALA A 54 12.09 -13.73 -0.88
N VAL A 55 12.49 -13.44 0.36
CA VAL A 55 12.81 -14.46 1.36
C VAL A 55 11.55 -15.05 1.98
N GLU A 56 10.67 -14.21 2.51
CA GLU A 56 9.56 -14.64 3.37
C GLU A 56 8.35 -15.11 2.56
N VAL A 57 8.06 -14.47 1.44
CA VAL A 57 6.86 -14.77 0.66
C VAL A 57 7.19 -15.77 -0.44
N VAL A 58 8.22 -15.49 -1.23
CA VAL A 58 8.56 -16.29 -2.42
C VAL A 58 9.40 -17.54 -2.12
N HIS A 59 10.12 -17.56 -0.98
CA HIS A 59 11.04 -18.63 -0.60
C HIS A 59 12.07 -18.92 -1.72
N VAL A 60 12.75 -17.87 -2.15
CA VAL A 60 13.75 -17.94 -3.21
C VAL A 60 14.96 -18.79 -2.76
N PRO A 61 15.61 -19.57 -3.65
CA PRO A 61 16.78 -20.36 -3.31
C PRO A 61 17.98 -19.54 -2.80
N ASP A 62 18.76 -20.13 -1.89
CA ASP A 62 19.91 -19.49 -1.21
C ASP A 62 20.95 -18.90 -2.16
N TYR A 63 21.18 -19.52 -3.33
CA TYR A 63 22.12 -19.01 -4.32
C TYR A 63 21.72 -17.64 -4.90
N VAL A 64 20.42 -17.37 -5.01
CA VAL A 64 19.92 -16.07 -5.48
C VAL A 64 20.09 -15.03 -4.38
N ILE A 65 19.81 -15.41 -3.12
CA ILE A 65 20.01 -14.54 -1.96
C ILE A 65 21.50 -14.18 -1.83
N GLN A 66 22.40 -15.15 -2.03
CA GLN A 66 23.84 -14.92 -2.02
C GLN A 66 24.29 -14.01 -3.18
N LEU A 67 23.68 -14.12 -4.36
CA LEU A 67 23.92 -13.20 -5.47
C LEU A 67 23.48 -11.77 -5.11
N PHE A 68 22.27 -11.61 -4.54
CA PHE A 68 21.78 -10.32 -4.06
C PHE A 68 22.66 -9.73 -2.97
N ALA A 69 23.16 -10.55 -2.03
CA ALA A 69 24.08 -10.10 -0.97
C ALA A 69 25.44 -9.68 -1.52
N THR A 70 25.96 -10.39 -2.53
CA THR A 70 27.26 -10.06 -3.16
C THR A 70 27.18 -8.74 -3.93
N CYS A 71 26.03 -8.48 -4.55
CA CYS A 71 25.77 -7.26 -5.32
C CYS A 71 24.97 -6.21 -4.53
N ASP A 72 24.79 -6.38 -3.21
CA ASP A 72 23.85 -5.61 -2.39
C ASP A 72 24.05 -4.11 -2.56
N ILE A 73 25.27 -3.62 -2.34
CA ILE A 73 25.60 -2.20 -2.41
C ILE A 73 25.27 -1.60 -3.77
N LEU A 74 25.57 -2.32 -4.86
CA LEU A 74 25.32 -1.83 -6.22
C LEU A 74 23.83 -1.84 -6.56
N ILE A 75 23.13 -2.94 -6.25
CA ILE A 75 21.70 -3.10 -6.56
C ILE A 75 20.88 -2.13 -5.72
N ARG A 76 21.18 -2.01 -4.43
CA ARG A 76 20.53 -1.09 -3.50
C ARG A 76 20.55 0.35 -4.01
N GLN A 77 21.74 0.87 -4.31
CA GLN A 77 21.88 2.25 -4.79
C GLN A 77 21.20 2.46 -6.15
N THR A 78 21.33 1.49 -7.08
CA THR A 78 20.75 1.59 -8.43
C THR A 78 19.23 1.53 -8.38
N LEU A 79 18.68 0.65 -7.54
CA LEU A 79 17.25 0.44 -7.41
C LEU A 79 16.60 1.63 -6.71
N GLN A 80 17.18 2.12 -5.62
CA GLN A 80 16.71 3.30 -4.91
C GLN A 80 16.69 4.52 -5.84
N ALA A 81 17.83 4.83 -6.48
CA ALA A 81 17.92 5.96 -7.40
C ALA A 81 17.00 5.80 -8.63
N GLY A 82 16.87 4.58 -9.14
CA GLY A 82 15.98 4.28 -10.26
C GLY A 82 14.51 4.51 -9.92
N ILE A 83 14.09 4.10 -8.72
CA ILE A 83 12.71 4.32 -8.28
C ILE A 83 12.46 5.79 -7.96
N GLU A 84 13.38 6.48 -7.29
CA GLU A 84 13.27 7.92 -7.04
C GLU A 84 13.13 8.70 -8.35
N TRP A 85 13.99 8.43 -9.33
CA TRP A 85 13.90 9.05 -10.66
C TRP A 85 12.58 8.70 -11.36
N TYR A 86 12.17 7.44 -11.32
CA TYR A 86 10.92 7.01 -11.93
C TYR A 86 9.71 7.71 -11.31
N LEU A 87 9.67 7.79 -9.97
CA LEU A 87 8.62 8.47 -9.23
C LEU A 87 8.61 9.95 -9.55
N ASP A 88 9.75 10.64 -9.55
CA ASP A 88 9.82 12.07 -9.89
C ASP A 88 9.26 12.33 -11.30
N VAL A 89 9.71 11.57 -12.30
CA VAL A 89 9.21 11.69 -13.68
C VAL A 89 7.71 11.44 -13.75
N LYS A 90 7.20 10.41 -13.06
CA LYS A 90 5.77 10.09 -13.07
C LYS A 90 4.93 11.11 -12.33
N LEU A 91 5.40 11.63 -11.21
CA LEU A 91 4.73 12.67 -10.44
C LEU A 91 4.69 13.97 -11.23
N GLN A 92 5.80 14.39 -11.86
CA GLN A 92 5.80 15.56 -12.74
C GLN A 92 4.85 15.40 -13.93
N GLN A 93 4.72 14.19 -14.48
CA GLN A 93 3.74 13.90 -15.53
C GLN A 93 2.30 13.92 -15.01
N ALA A 94 2.05 13.44 -13.79
CA ALA A 94 0.73 13.40 -13.18
C ALA A 94 0.25 14.79 -12.75
N PHE A 95 1.13 15.60 -12.15
CA PHE A 95 0.83 16.93 -11.60
C PHE A 95 0.92 18.07 -12.62
N LYS A 96 0.86 17.78 -13.91
CA LYS A 96 0.70 18.85 -14.91
C LYS A 96 -0.60 19.61 -14.62
N PRO A 97 -0.61 20.96 -14.68
CA PRO A 97 -1.77 21.76 -14.27
C PRO A 97 -3.10 21.30 -14.90
N GLN A 98 -3.07 20.92 -16.18
CA GLN A 98 -4.25 20.40 -16.90
C GLN A 98 -4.76 19.07 -16.31
N ARG A 99 -3.85 18.13 -16.02
CA ARG A 99 -4.19 16.82 -15.44
C ARG A 99 -4.63 16.94 -13.99
N LEU A 100 -4.09 17.90 -13.26
CA LEU A 100 -4.48 18.18 -11.88
C LEU A 100 -5.94 18.67 -11.83
N ALA A 101 -6.34 19.54 -12.76
CA ALA A 101 -7.73 19.97 -12.87
C ALA A 101 -8.68 18.82 -13.22
N GLU A 102 -8.28 17.95 -14.16
CA GLU A 102 -9.03 16.72 -14.49
C GLU A 102 -9.13 15.78 -13.29
N LEU A 103 -8.04 15.56 -12.56
CA LEU A 103 -8.00 14.71 -11.38
C LEU A 103 -8.89 15.25 -10.26
N LEU A 104 -8.89 16.57 -10.04
CA LEU A 104 -9.76 17.23 -9.07
C LEU A 104 -11.24 17.05 -9.43
N ASN A 105 -11.58 17.19 -10.71
CA ASN A 105 -12.95 16.96 -11.18
C ASN A 105 -13.34 15.48 -11.02
N LEU A 106 -12.48 14.53 -11.39
CA LEU A 106 -12.73 13.10 -11.17
C LEU A 106 -12.89 12.76 -9.69
N LEU A 107 -12.09 13.37 -8.82
CA LEU A 107 -12.20 13.18 -7.37
C LEU A 107 -13.51 13.77 -6.83
N ARG A 108 -13.88 14.98 -7.28
CA ARG A 108 -15.16 15.61 -6.95
C ARG A 108 -16.32 14.73 -7.41
N ASP A 109 -16.27 14.21 -8.63
CA ASP A 109 -17.31 13.36 -9.18
C ASP A 109 -17.38 12.04 -8.40
N ALA A 110 -16.25 11.43 -8.07
CA ALA A 110 -16.21 10.21 -7.26
C ALA A 110 -16.73 10.40 -5.82
N LEU A 111 -16.53 11.58 -5.22
CA LEU A 111 -16.97 11.88 -3.84
C LEU A 111 -18.44 12.33 -3.76
N PHE A 112 -18.90 13.13 -4.72
CA PHE A 112 -20.20 13.80 -4.65
C PHE A 112 -21.22 13.31 -5.68
N PHE A 113 -20.78 12.73 -6.79
CA PHE A 113 -21.62 12.36 -7.95
C PHE A 113 -21.36 10.90 -8.36
N GLU A 114 -21.58 9.98 -7.43
CA GLU A 114 -21.43 8.54 -7.69
C GLU A 114 -22.68 7.99 -8.40
N ASP A 115 -22.84 8.35 -9.68
CA ASP A 115 -23.96 7.91 -10.53
C ASP A 115 -23.78 6.48 -11.08
N ASP A 116 -22.62 5.86 -10.85
CA ASP A 116 -22.30 4.51 -11.28
C ASP A 116 -23.09 3.48 -10.45
N PRO A 117 -23.88 2.57 -11.07
CA PRO A 117 -24.58 1.53 -10.33
C PRO A 117 -23.57 0.65 -9.55
N PRO A 118 -23.88 0.27 -8.30
CA PRO A 118 -22.95 -0.51 -7.48
C PRO A 118 -22.59 -1.81 -8.19
N ARG A 119 -21.29 -1.98 -8.47
CA ARG A 119 -20.77 -3.13 -9.22
C ARG A 119 -21.14 -4.43 -8.53
N SER A 120 -21.76 -5.34 -9.28
CA SER A 120 -22.14 -6.67 -8.79
C SER A 120 -20.92 -7.45 -8.30
N ARG A 121 -21.12 -8.33 -7.30
CA ARG A 121 -20.06 -9.23 -6.81
C ARG A 121 -19.42 -10.05 -7.93
N ARG A 122 -20.20 -10.42 -8.96
CA ARG A 122 -19.69 -11.15 -10.14
C ARG A 122 -18.71 -10.32 -10.97
N GLN A 123 -19.04 -9.06 -11.25
CA GLN A 123 -18.17 -8.15 -12.01
C GLN A 123 -16.88 -7.84 -11.26
N LYS A 124 -16.95 -7.70 -9.93
CA LYS A 124 -15.75 -7.53 -9.08
C LYS A 124 -14.84 -8.76 -9.17
N ALA A 125 -15.41 -9.96 -9.05
CA ALA A 125 -14.65 -11.21 -9.14
C ALA A 125 -14.03 -11.42 -10.53
N GLU A 126 -14.73 -11.05 -11.60
CA GLU A 126 -14.22 -11.17 -12.96
C GLU A 126 -13.02 -10.24 -13.21
N ARG A 127 -13.10 -8.97 -12.79
CA ARG A 127 -11.94 -8.06 -12.86
C ARG A 127 -10.78 -8.54 -12.01
N ALA A 128 -11.04 -9.06 -10.81
CA ALA A 128 -9.98 -9.61 -9.97
C ALA A 128 -9.25 -10.75 -10.68
N ARG A 129 -9.97 -11.67 -11.33
CA ARG A 129 -9.36 -12.74 -12.12
C ARG A 129 -8.55 -12.22 -13.30
N GLN A 130 -9.06 -11.22 -14.01
CA GLN A 130 -8.36 -10.61 -15.14
C GLN A 130 -7.07 -9.91 -14.68
N ALA A 131 -7.12 -9.15 -13.58
CA ALA A 131 -5.97 -8.48 -13.01
C ALA A 131 -4.93 -9.50 -12.53
N LEU A 132 -5.35 -10.57 -11.83
CA LEU A 132 -4.44 -11.63 -11.40
C LEU A 132 -3.72 -12.29 -12.59
N LYS A 133 -4.46 -12.55 -13.68
CA LYS A 133 -3.86 -13.09 -14.91
C LYS A 133 -2.81 -12.12 -15.47
N GLN A 134 -3.13 -10.84 -15.58
CA GLN A 134 -2.17 -9.83 -16.06
C GLN A 134 -0.95 -9.71 -15.16
N THR A 135 -1.12 -9.84 -13.84
CA THR A 135 0.00 -9.86 -12.89
C THR A 135 0.90 -11.06 -13.11
N LYS A 136 0.34 -12.25 -13.37
CA LYS A 136 1.14 -13.45 -13.67
C LYS A 136 1.87 -13.33 -15.02
N ASP A 137 1.18 -12.80 -16.02
CA ASP A 137 1.73 -12.59 -17.37
C ASP A 137 2.86 -11.54 -17.40
N PHE A 138 2.97 -10.68 -16.38
CA PHE A 138 4.07 -9.73 -16.23
C PHE A 138 5.42 -10.40 -15.93
N PHE A 139 5.42 -11.53 -15.24
CA PHE A 139 6.66 -12.21 -14.85
C PHE A 139 7.16 -13.14 -15.96
N PRO A 140 8.48 -13.17 -16.23
CA PRO A 140 9.05 -14.10 -17.21
C PRO A 140 8.80 -15.56 -16.84
N SER A 141 8.53 -16.42 -17.82
CA SER A 141 8.18 -17.84 -17.62
C SER A 141 9.22 -18.65 -16.83
N PHE A 142 10.50 -18.24 -16.82
CA PHE A 142 11.55 -18.93 -16.05
C PHE A 142 11.43 -18.70 -14.53
N MET A 143 10.76 -17.63 -14.10
CA MET A 143 10.56 -17.27 -12.69
C MET A 143 9.31 -17.94 -12.11
N ILE A 144 8.36 -18.35 -12.98
CA ILE A 144 7.08 -18.94 -12.60
C ILE A 144 7.28 -20.39 -12.17
N THR A 145 7.72 -20.57 -10.92
CA THR A 145 7.65 -21.85 -10.22
C THR A 145 6.28 -22.01 -9.55
N LYS A 146 5.91 -23.24 -9.14
CA LYS A 146 4.66 -23.46 -8.40
C LYS A 146 4.57 -22.60 -7.12
N LYS A 147 5.70 -22.48 -6.41
CA LYS A 147 5.80 -21.64 -5.20
C LYS A 147 5.65 -20.17 -5.52
N PHE A 148 6.28 -19.70 -6.61
CA PHE A 148 6.14 -18.33 -7.08
C PHE A 148 4.68 -18.00 -7.45
N ASP A 149 3.99 -18.90 -8.16
CA ASP A 149 2.58 -18.70 -8.51
C ASP A 149 1.68 -18.57 -7.27
N GLU A 150 1.88 -19.44 -6.28
CA GLU A 150 1.18 -19.39 -4.99
C GLU A 150 1.48 -18.08 -4.23
N SER A 151 2.73 -17.65 -4.25
CA SER A 151 3.19 -16.40 -3.64
C SER A 151 2.55 -15.17 -4.29
N ILE A 152 2.43 -15.15 -5.62
CA ILE A 152 1.75 -14.07 -6.35
C ILE A 152 0.25 -14.06 -6.05
N ASN A 153 -0.40 -15.22 -5.92
CA ASN A 153 -1.80 -15.29 -5.49
C ASN A 153 -1.96 -14.70 -4.08
N LEU A 154 -1.08 -15.07 -3.14
CA LEU A 154 -1.10 -14.55 -1.78
C LEU A 154 -0.89 -13.02 -1.73
N LEU A 155 0.13 -12.50 -2.43
CA LEU A 155 0.37 -11.07 -2.51
C LEU A 155 -0.81 -10.32 -3.12
N PHE A 156 -1.41 -10.89 -4.16
CA PHE A 156 -2.59 -10.32 -4.79
C PHE A 156 -3.77 -10.25 -3.82
N ASP A 157 -4.04 -11.31 -3.06
CA ASP A 157 -5.11 -11.34 -2.06
C ASP A 157 -4.86 -10.34 -0.92
N ILE A 158 -3.60 -10.20 -0.47
CA ILE A 158 -3.20 -9.19 0.54
C ILE A 158 -3.44 -7.77 0.01
N LEU A 159 -3.01 -7.47 -1.22
CA LEU A 159 -3.18 -6.15 -1.84
C LEU A 159 -4.64 -5.84 -2.19
N GLN A 160 -5.48 -6.86 -2.38
CA GLN A 160 -6.92 -6.68 -2.55
C GLN A 160 -7.69 -6.63 -1.24
N HIS A 161 -7.04 -6.87 -0.10
CA HIS A 161 -7.70 -6.93 1.19
C HIS A 161 -8.19 -5.53 1.63
N PRO A 162 -9.51 -5.32 1.77
CA PRO A 162 -10.07 -3.98 1.93
C PRO A 162 -9.67 -3.33 3.27
N LEU A 163 -9.44 -4.11 4.32
CA LEU A 163 -8.98 -3.58 5.61
C LEU A 163 -7.52 -3.10 5.56
N LEU A 164 -6.65 -3.81 4.84
CA LEU A 164 -5.25 -3.42 4.70
C LEU A 164 -5.13 -2.17 3.85
N ASN A 165 -5.88 -2.12 2.74
CA ASN A 165 -5.95 -0.94 1.89
C ASN A 165 -6.47 0.28 2.65
N LYS A 166 -7.49 0.10 3.50
CA LYS A 166 -7.98 1.15 4.39
C LYS A 166 -6.86 1.66 5.31
N GLN A 167 -6.13 0.76 5.98
CA GLN A 167 -5.04 1.14 6.88
C GLN A 167 -3.93 1.91 6.15
N ILE A 168 -3.52 1.43 4.97
CA ILE A 168 -2.53 2.10 4.13
C ILE A 168 -3.00 3.51 3.76
N SER A 169 -4.27 3.67 3.37
CA SER A 169 -4.83 5.00 3.05
C SER A 169 -4.79 5.96 4.24
N TYR A 170 -5.09 5.50 5.46
CA TYR A 170 -4.98 6.35 6.65
C TYR A 170 -3.53 6.74 6.95
N VAL A 171 -2.59 5.79 6.90
CA VAL A 171 -1.17 6.08 7.12
C VAL A 171 -0.65 7.10 6.10
N LEU A 172 -1.03 6.95 4.83
CA LEU A 172 -0.67 7.93 3.79
C LEU A 172 -1.30 9.30 4.02
N LEU A 173 -2.57 9.34 4.46
CA LEU A 173 -3.25 10.58 4.78
C LEU A 173 -2.59 11.28 5.98
N ASP A 174 -2.21 10.54 7.02
CA ASP A 174 -1.54 11.08 8.19
C ASP A 174 -0.17 11.68 7.82
N ILE A 175 0.62 10.97 6.99
CA ILE A 175 1.88 11.49 6.45
C ILE A 175 1.65 12.77 5.66
N LEU A 176 0.65 12.79 4.78
CA LEU A 176 0.32 13.95 3.95
C LEU A 176 -0.18 15.14 4.78
N ALA A 177 -0.99 14.88 5.81
CA ALA A 177 -1.47 15.91 6.72
C ALA A 177 -0.33 16.57 7.48
N VAL A 178 0.63 15.76 7.96
CA VAL A 178 1.85 16.24 8.62
C VAL A 178 2.73 17.05 7.67
N GLU A 179 2.89 16.61 6.42
CA GLU A 179 3.71 17.31 5.43
C GLU A 179 3.07 18.66 5.01
N LEU A 180 1.74 18.72 4.90
CA LEU A 180 1.01 19.94 4.55
C LEU A 180 0.88 20.94 5.70
N PHE A 181 0.76 20.43 6.93
CA PHE A 181 0.54 21.22 8.15
C PHE A 181 1.56 20.81 9.23
N PRO A 182 2.84 21.15 9.06
CA PRO A 182 3.89 20.77 10.01
C PRO A 182 3.63 21.29 11.43
N GLU A 183 2.83 22.35 11.59
CA GLU A 183 2.37 22.88 12.88
C GLU A 183 1.63 21.83 13.74
N LEU A 184 1.01 20.81 13.13
CA LEU A 184 0.34 19.74 13.86
C LEU A 184 1.32 18.87 14.65
N LEU A 185 2.54 18.67 14.13
CA LEU A 185 3.62 17.98 14.87
C LEU A 185 4.11 18.81 16.05
N GLU A 186 4.19 20.13 15.89
CA GLU A 186 4.67 21.03 16.93
C GLU A 186 3.71 21.10 18.12
N MET A 187 2.40 21.17 17.84
CA MET A 187 1.35 21.20 18.85
C MET A 187 1.32 19.91 19.71
N HIS A 188 1.50 18.74 19.09
CA HIS A 188 1.57 17.47 19.82
C HIS A 188 2.82 17.37 20.72
N ARG A 189 3.93 18.00 20.30
CA ARG A 189 5.16 18.07 21.10
C ARG A 189 5.01 19.03 22.29
N THR A 190 4.29 20.15 22.14
CA THR A 190 4.08 21.09 23.26
C THR A 190 3.14 20.53 24.31
N ASP A 191 2.09 19.78 23.93
CA ASP A 191 1.15 19.18 24.87
C ASP A 191 1.78 18.04 25.69
N SER A 192 2.66 17.25 25.07
CA SER A 192 3.41 16.19 25.76
C SER A 192 4.47 16.73 26.73
N VAL A 193 5.08 17.88 26.41
CA VAL A 193 6.02 18.56 27.33
C VAL A 193 5.27 19.23 28.49
N ALA A 194 4.12 19.84 28.22
CA ALA A 194 3.28 20.43 29.28
C ALA A 194 2.74 19.36 30.25
N SER A 195 2.33 18.19 29.76
CA SER A 195 1.84 17.10 30.60
C SER A 195 2.93 16.34 31.38
N ALA A 196 4.21 16.52 31.04
CA ALA A 196 5.34 15.96 31.79
C ALA A 196 5.88 16.91 32.88
N MET A 197 5.33 18.13 32.97
CA MET A 197 5.69 19.14 33.98
C MET A 197 4.62 19.30 35.09
N ASP A 198 3.51 18.58 34.99
CA ASP A 198 2.52 18.35 36.07
C ASP A 198 2.73 16.95 36.71
#